data_AF-A0A815MFG8-F1
#
_entry.id   AF-A0A815MFG8-F1
#
_cell.length_a   1.000
_cell.length_b   1.000
_cell.length_c   1.000
_cell.angle_alpha   90.00
_cell.angle_beta   90.00
_cell.angle_gamma   90.00
#
_symmetry.space_group_name_H-M   'P 1'
#
loop_
_entity.id
_entity.type
_entity.pdbx_description
1 polymer ?
#
loop_
_entity_poly.entity_id
_entity_poly.type
_entity_poly.pdbx_seq_one_letter_code
_entity_poly.pdbx_strand_id
1 'polypeptide(L)'
;DVQLAGLVVDPNFVWKKQTVTIAFLNGDYKERLEFRKIYFEWFKCSHIHFIEAPLNQSADIRVGFGLDKGRSWSLIGSLSTEYSVNLTSGKVYRDFKRDFHPSMVIASVSRRSILHEGGHSLSAKHEHGHALANISWHPYFTNGKMFPQMTIDYIQNNYLQTFPLNQSLGPFDKKSVMLYKIFPAMTTDNFSSNLNEDISMNDQFYSSQIYRHFFDNDYKQCEKKIYPGKSNVQIALECYTTWYTQCMRFVRDGEFCEHHRNPWKEYQYFLWVKNETLPLPYRRVQTNGTIIVIILLLVLLVCICALLVWQHRRLRRIERYLTSPGQQLSRSEL
;
A
#
# COMPACT_ATOMS: atom_id res chain seq x y z
N ASP A 1 -18.75 0.46 -16.43
CA ASP A 1 -17.86 1.64 -16.32
C ASP A 1 -16.84 1.46 -15.21
N VAL A 2 -15.66 0.95 -15.56
CA VAL A 2 -14.52 0.95 -14.64
C VAL A 2 -13.66 2.14 -15.04
N GLN A 3 -13.88 3.27 -14.37
CA GLN A 3 -12.96 4.40 -14.43
C GLN A 3 -11.65 3.94 -13.81
N LEU A 4 -10.66 3.76 -14.68
CA LEU A 4 -9.25 3.79 -14.30
C LEU A 4 -8.97 5.20 -13.77
N ALA A 5 -8.01 5.32 -12.86
CA ALA A 5 -7.77 6.53 -12.08
C ALA A 5 -6.22 6.70 -11.92
N GLY A 6 -5.71 7.83 -11.45
CA GLY A 6 -4.36 8.38 -11.71
C GLY A 6 -3.64 8.94 -10.48
N LEU A 7 -2.56 9.71 -10.70
CA LEU A 7 -1.76 10.37 -9.65
C LEU A 7 -1.10 11.65 -10.18
N VAL A 8 -1.19 12.76 -9.44
CA VAL A 8 -0.45 14.00 -9.73
C VAL A 8 0.94 13.99 -9.07
N VAL A 9 1.99 14.43 -9.78
CA VAL A 9 3.40 14.33 -9.36
C VAL A 9 4.20 15.59 -9.69
N ASP A 10 5.14 15.99 -8.82
CA ASP A 10 6.21 16.94 -9.20
C ASP A 10 7.45 16.23 -9.76
N PRO A 11 7.71 16.27 -11.08
CA PRO A 11 8.85 15.59 -11.66
C PRO A 11 10.20 16.16 -11.20
N ASN A 12 10.25 17.42 -10.74
CA ASN A 12 11.50 18.05 -10.29
C ASN A 12 11.99 17.47 -8.96
N PHE A 13 11.08 16.91 -8.17
CA PHE A 13 11.35 16.44 -6.81
C PHE A 13 11.17 14.93 -6.66
N VAL A 14 11.10 14.19 -7.77
CA VAL A 14 11.22 12.74 -7.75
C VAL A 14 12.60 12.35 -7.21
N TRP A 15 12.65 11.40 -6.28
CA TRP A 15 13.90 10.85 -5.76
C TRP A 15 14.78 10.29 -6.88
N LYS A 16 16.00 10.82 -6.99
CA LYS A 16 17.03 10.35 -7.93
C LYS A 16 17.96 9.29 -7.34
N LYS A 17 17.61 8.78 -6.16
CA LYS A 17 18.29 7.69 -5.49
C LYS A 17 17.29 6.64 -5.03
N GLN A 18 17.74 5.39 -5.03
CA GLN A 18 16.90 4.28 -4.65
C GLN A 18 16.69 4.23 -3.14
N THR A 19 17.72 4.51 -2.34
CA THR A 19 17.64 4.46 -0.88
C THR A 19 17.44 5.85 -0.30
N VAL A 20 16.34 6.05 0.41
CA VAL A 20 15.97 7.27 1.11
C VAL A 20 15.97 7.01 2.62
N THR A 21 16.63 7.85 3.38
CA THR A 21 16.72 7.70 4.84
C THR A 21 15.57 8.42 5.54
N ILE A 22 15.03 7.80 6.60
CA ILE A 22 13.99 8.37 7.45
C ILE A 22 14.50 8.44 8.88
N ALA A 23 14.29 9.58 9.55
CA ALA A 23 14.46 9.70 10.99
C ALA A 23 13.14 10.12 11.64
N PHE A 24 12.84 9.55 12.80
CA PHE A 24 11.74 10.00 13.67
C PHE A 24 12.29 10.97 14.70
N LEU A 25 11.82 12.21 14.69
CA LEU A 25 12.24 13.27 15.61
C LEU A 25 11.67 13.07 17.02
N ASN A 26 10.52 12.39 17.12
CA ASN A 26 9.85 12.02 18.35
C ASN A 26 8.95 10.79 18.12
N GLY A 27 8.02 10.55 19.04
CA GLY A 27 7.06 9.45 19.00
C GLY A 27 7.57 8.18 19.67
N ASP A 28 6.67 7.40 20.23
CA ASP A 28 6.98 6.13 20.90
C ASP A 28 7.15 4.96 19.90
N TYR A 29 7.49 3.77 20.41
CA TYR A 29 7.66 2.59 19.57
C TYR A 29 6.38 2.23 18.80
N LYS A 30 5.20 2.39 19.40
CA LYS A 30 3.92 2.04 18.76
C LYS A 30 3.60 3.00 17.63
N GLU A 31 3.77 4.30 17.83
CA GLU A 31 3.55 5.33 16.81
C GLU A 31 4.48 5.12 15.62
N ARG A 32 5.78 4.90 15.87
CA ARG A 32 6.76 4.63 14.80
C ARG A 32 6.47 3.32 14.08
N LEU A 33 6.11 2.26 14.81
CA LEU A 33 5.75 0.98 14.19
C LEU A 33 4.50 1.11 13.31
N GLU A 34 3.49 1.84 13.75
CA GLU A 34 2.27 2.07 12.98
C GLU A 34 2.54 2.92 11.73
N PHE A 35 3.33 3.99 11.87
CA PHE A 35 3.81 4.76 10.73
C PHE A 35 4.49 3.86 9.70
N ARG A 36 5.45 3.02 10.13
CA ARG A 36 6.18 2.13 9.23
C ARG A 36 5.26 1.18 8.48
N LYS A 37 4.31 0.55 9.18
CA LYS A 37 3.34 -0.38 8.58
C LYS A 37 2.50 0.29 7.50
N ILE A 38 1.97 1.48 7.79
CA ILE A 38 1.06 2.18 6.89
C ILE A 38 1.81 2.85 5.74
N TYR A 39 2.91 3.55 6.04
CA TYR A 39 3.75 4.20 5.03
C TYR A 39 4.30 3.18 4.04
N PHE A 40 4.57 1.94 4.49
CA PHE A 40 5.00 0.82 3.64
C PHE A 40 4.03 0.48 2.51
N GLU A 41 2.76 0.86 2.58
CA GLU A 41 1.81 0.53 1.53
C GLU A 41 2.08 1.24 0.20
N TRP A 42 2.75 2.40 0.24
CA TRP A 42 3.31 3.01 -0.96
C TRP A 42 4.46 2.20 -1.57
N PHE A 43 5.15 1.37 -0.77
CA PHE A 43 6.36 0.62 -1.17
C PHE A 43 6.11 -0.81 -1.60
N LYS A 44 4.92 -1.38 -1.33
CA LYS A 44 4.59 -2.74 -1.76
C LYS A 44 4.98 -3.00 -3.21
N CYS A 45 4.93 -1.96 -4.04
CA CYS A 45 5.34 -2.01 -5.43
C CYS A 45 6.15 -0.81 -5.93
N SER A 46 6.46 0.20 -5.11
CA SER A 46 7.38 1.25 -5.54
C SER A 46 8.83 0.83 -5.29
N HIS A 47 9.68 1.10 -6.26
CA HIS A 47 11.03 0.52 -6.33
C HIS A 47 12.09 1.33 -5.59
N ILE A 48 11.62 2.22 -4.73
CA ILE A 48 12.38 3.04 -3.80
C ILE A 48 12.40 2.35 -2.43
N HIS A 49 13.52 2.46 -1.73
CA HIS A 49 13.76 1.85 -0.43
C HIS A 49 13.82 2.94 0.63
N PHE A 50 13.17 2.69 1.76
CA PHE A 50 13.30 3.54 2.93
C PHE A 50 14.03 2.80 4.02
N ILE A 51 15.06 3.43 4.58
CA ILE A 51 15.80 2.88 5.72
C ILE A 51 15.74 3.87 6.87
N GLU A 52 15.55 3.37 8.08
CA GLU A 52 15.62 4.23 9.26
C GLU A 52 17.07 4.62 9.51
N ALA A 53 17.32 5.93 9.59
CA ALA A 53 18.63 6.47 9.96
C ALA A 53 18.85 6.25 11.47
N PRO A 54 20.10 6.00 11.90
CA PRO A 54 20.44 5.99 13.32
C PRO A 54 20.02 7.30 14.01
N LEU A 55 19.66 7.21 15.29
CA LEU A 55 19.39 8.36 16.13
C LEU A 55 20.52 9.40 16.02
N ASN A 56 20.15 10.69 15.90
CA ASN A 56 21.05 11.84 15.76
C ASN A 56 21.87 11.89 14.45
N GLN A 57 21.46 11.16 13.41
CA GLN A 57 22.02 11.34 12.06
C GLN A 57 21.09 12.12 11.15
N SER A 58 21.70 12.77 10.16
CA SER A 58 21.00 13.44 9.07
C SER A 58 20.16 12.43 8.28
N ALA A 59 18.89 12.77 8.05
CA ALA A 59 17.99 11.94 7.25
C ALA A 59 17.33 12.75 6.14
N ASP A 60 16.99 12.08 5.04
CA ASP A 60 16.30 12.70 3.91
C ASP A 60 14.89 13.12 4.30
N ILE A 61 14.16 12.27 5.02
CA ILE A 61 12.85 12.56 5.58
C ILE A 61 12.96 12.56 7.11
N ARG A 62 12.41 13.61 7.74
CA ARG A 62 12.45 13.83 9.19
C ARG A 62 11.01 13.95 9.66
N VAL A 63 10.50 12.88 10.25
CA VAL A 63 9.09 12.73 10.63
C VAL A 63 8.90 13.16 12.08
N GLY A 64 7.99 14.11 12.30
CA GLY A 64 7.51 14.50 13.61
C GLY A 64 6.06 14.08 13.84
N PHE A 65 5.72 13.68 15.06
CA PHE A 65 4.36 13.36 15.48
C PHE A 65 3.82 14.46 16.39
N GLY A 66 2.63 15.00 16.06
CA GLY A 66 1.94 16.00 16.89
C GLY A 66 2.68 17.33 17.07
N LEU A 67 3.73 17.60 16.29
CA LEU A 67 4.61 18.76 16.51
C LEU A 67 4.01 20.10 16.03
N ASP A 68 2.96 20.08 15.20
CA ASP A 68 2.43 21.29 14.54
C ASP A 68 0.94 21.54 14.82
N LYS A 69 0.57 21.64 16.10
CA LYS A 69 -0.77 22.10 16.55
C LYS A 69 -1.95 21.41 15.82
N GLY A 70 -1.84 20.11 15.59
CA GLY A 70 -2.89 19.33 14.93
C GLY A 70 -2.87 19.36 13.39
N ARG A 71 -1.86 19.95 12.75
CA ARG A 71 -1.69 19.94 11.29
C ARG A 71 -0.78 18.81 10.83
N SER A 72 -1.14 18.17 9.72
CA SER A 72 -0.29 17.23 9.00
C SER A 72 0.18 17.88 7.72
N TRP A 73 1.44 17.64 7.34
CA TRP A 73 2.03 18.13 6.10
C TRP A 73 3.34 17.37 5.80
N SER A 74 3.77 17.40 4.54
CA SER A 74 5.11 16.99 4.14
C SER A 74 5.65 17.88 3.03
N LEU A 75 6.98 18.07 3.02
CA LEU A 75 7.67 18.62 1.86
C LEU A 75 7.59 17.65 0.68
N ILE A 76 7.48 18.20 -0.53
CA ILE A 76 7.31 17.41 -1.75
C ILE A 76 8.63 16.70 -2.12
N GLY A 77 8.62 15.37 -2.06
CA GLY A 77 9.69 14.52 -2.55
C GLY A 77 11.07 14.91 -2.03
N SER A 78 12.04 14.99 -2.94
CA SER A 78 13.43 15.30 -2.62
C SER A 78 13.66 16.74 -2.14
N LEU A 79 12.66 17.63 -2.09
CA LEU A 79 12.83 18.94 -1.43
C LEU A 79 13.28 18.79 0.01
N SER A 80 12.89 17.70 0.67
CA SER A 80 13.26 17.43 2.05
C SER A 80 14.78 17.23 2.25
N THR A 81 15.56 17.05 1.19
CA THR A 81 17.03 16.99 1.27
C THR A 81 17.70 18.35 1.32
N GLU A 82 16.95 19.43 1.08
CA GLU A 82 17.48 20.80 1.08
C GLU A 82 16.75 21.70 2.06
N TYR A 83 15.52 21.35 2.44
CA TYR A 83 14.64 22.21 3.22
C TYR A 83 14.03 21.49 4.42
N SER A 84 13.73 22.28 5.44
CA SER A 84 12.92 21.89 6.60
C SER A 84 11.95 23.02 6.95
N VAL A 85 10.98 22.73 7.82
CA VAL A 85 10.04 23.75 8.33
C VAL A 85 10.40 24.11 9.76
N ASN A 86 10.55 25.40 10.01
CA ASN A 86 10.66 25.93 11.36
C ASN A 86 9.27 26.01 11.98
N LEU A 87 8.96 25.13 12.93
CA LEU A 87 7.62 25.01 13.53
C LEU A 87 7.15 26.26 14.29
N THR A 88 8.08 27.05 14.82
CA THR A 88 7.75 28.29 15.54
C THR A 88 7.24 29.37 14.59
N SER A 89 7.90 29.54 13.45
CA SER A 89 7.57 30.56 12.44
C SER A 89 6.63 30.06 11.34
N GLY A 90 6.50 28.74 11.17
CA GLY A 90 5.79 28.10 10.06
C GLY A 90 6.48 28.25 8.69
N LYS A 91 7.73 28.74 8.63
CA LYS A 91 8.43 29.02 7.38
C LYS A 91 9.33 27.86 6.95
N VAL A 92 9.30 27.56 5.66
CA VAL A 92 10.29 26.69 5.00
C VAL A 92 11.62 27.43 4.91
N TYR A 93 12.72 26.77 5.24
CA TYR A 93 14.07 27.33 5.15
C TYR A 93 15.08 26.27 4.68
N ARG A 94 16.22 26.71 4.11
CA ARG A 94 17.28 25.79 3.70
C ARG A 94 17.93 25.15 4.91
N ASP A 95 17.89 23.83 4.98
CA ASP A 95 18.42 23.05 6.08
C ASP A 95 19.65 22.26 5.63
N PHE A 96 20.82 22.87 5.78
CA PHE A 96 22.09 22.24 5.43
C PHE A 96 22.46 21.06 6.36
N LYS A 97 21.91 21.00 7.58
CA LYS A 97 22.23 19.95 8.55
C LYS A 97 21.26 18.78 8.48
N ARG A 98 19.97 19.06 8.22
CA ARG A 98 18.87 18.08 8.18
C ARG A 98 18.82 17.24 9.46
N ASP A 99 18.97 17.88 10.60
CA ASP A 99 19.11 17.22 11.90
C ASP A 99 17.84 17.32 12.75
N PHE A 100 17.37 18.52 13.13
CA PHE A 100 16.37 18.67 14.20
C PHE A 100 15.01 19.23 13.75
N HIS A 101 14.85 19.63 12.49
CA HIS A 101 13.59 20.20 12.01
C HIS A 101 12.87 19.23 11.06
N PRO A 102 11.54 19.12 11.18
CA PRO A 102 10.78 18.18 10.37
C PRO A 102 10.75 18.60 8.90
N SER A 103 10.71 17.58 8.04
CA SER A 103 10.21 17.68 6.66
C SER A 103 8.86 17.00 6.46
N MET A 104 8.37 16.34 7.51
CA MET A 104 7.03 15.77 7.56
C MET A 104 6.51 15.86 8.99
N VAL A 105 5.25 16.25 9.15
CA VAL A 105 4.53 16.19 10.43
C VAL A 105 3.24 15.42 10.25
N ILE A 106 3.00 14.47 11.16
CA ILE A 106 1.75 13.73 11.29
C ILE A 106 1.05 14.22 12.56
N ALA A 107 -0.07 14.93 12.42
CA ALA A 107 -0.80 15.52 13.54
C ALA A 107 -1.29 14.47 14.54
N SER A 108 -1.91 13.44 14.01
CA SER A 108 -2.44 12.28 14.72
C SER A 108 -2.09 11.06 13.88
N VAL A 109 -1.59 10.01 14.52
CA VAL A 109 -1.19 8.75 13.87
C VAL A 109 -2.46 8.06 13.35
N SER A 110 -2.91 8.52 12.19
CA SER A 110 -4.05 7.99 11.45
C SER A 110 -3.57 7.46 10.11
N ARG A 111 -4.26 6.43 9.63
CA ARG A 111 -3.94 5.78 8.37
C ARG A 111 -3.93 6.75 7.20
N ARG A 112 -4.98 7.57 7.08
CA ARG A 112 -5.08 8.59 6.06
C ARG A 112 -3.92 9.57 6.12
N SER A 113 -3.63 10.14 7.30
CA SER A 113 -2.57 11.15 7.43
C SER A 113 -1.22 10.58 7.01
N ILE A 114 -0.88 9.38 7.48
CA ILE A 114 0.39 8.74 7.13
C ILE A 114 0.48 8.47 5.62
N LEU A 115 -0.59 7.97 5.00
CA LEU A 115 -0.61 7.73 3.56
C LEU A 115 -0.57 9.02 2.75
N HIS A 116 -1.34 10.04 3.14
CA HIS A 116 -1.42 11.30 2.42
C HIS A 116 -0.09 12.07 2.46
N GLU A 117 0.44 12.29 3.67
CA GLU A 117 1.75 12.95 3.82
C GLU A 117 2.87 12.09 3.22
N GLY A 118 2.71 10.77 3.30
CA GLY A 118 3.61 9.85 2.66
C GLY A 118 3.62 9.93 1.13
N GLY A 119 2.48 10.22 0.50
CA GLY A 119 2.42 10.49 -0.93
C GLY A 119 3.20 11.75 -1.28
N HIS A 120 3.06 12.81 -0.49
CA HIS A 120 3.84 14.04 -0.68
C HIS A 120 5.35 13.80 -0.60
N SER A 121 5.83 13.01 0.35
CA SER A 121 7.26 12.64 0.41
C SER A 121 7.72 11.75 -0.74
N LEU A 122 6.80 11.22 -1.56
CA LEU A 122 7.07 10.53 -2.83
C LEU A 122 6.80 11.43 -4.05
N SER A 123 6.82 12.76 -3.85
CA SER A 123 6.55 13.79 -4.86
C SER A 123 5.11 13.88 -5.38
N ALA A 124 4.16 13.13 -4.80
CA ALA A 124 2.76 13.26 -5.16
C ALA A 124 2.20 14.63 -4.73
N LYS A 125 1.28 15.16 -5.52
CA LYS A 125 0.50 16.38 -5.21
C LYS A 125 -0.97 16.02 -5.05
N HIS A 126 -1.78 17.00 -4.65
CA HIS A 126 -3.19 16.75 -4.44
C HIS A 126 -3.92 16.40 -5.74
N GLU A 127 -4.75 15.36 -5.68
CA GLU A 127 -5.39 14.76 -6.85
C GLU A 127 -6.46 15.66 -7.48
N HIS A 128 -7.09 16.57 -6.71
CA HIS A 128 -8.03 17.55 -7.28
C HIS A 128 -7.34 18.58 -8.19
N GLY A 129 -6.00 18.68 -8.14
CA GLY A 129 -5.21 19.48 -9.08
C GLY A 129 -4.91 18.77 -10.40
N HIS A 130 -5.36 17.52 -10.57
CA HIS A 130 -5.14 16.74 -11.79
C HIS A 130 -5.71 17.47 -13.03
N ALA A 131 -4.97 17.47 -14.15
CA ALA A 131 -5.36 18.16 -15.39
C ALA A 131 -6.76 17.80 -15.91
N LEU A 132 -7.21 16.58 -15.59
CA LEU A 132 -8.50 16.01 -15.98
C LEU A 132 -9.54 16.00 -14.85
N ALA A 133 -9.28 16.64 -13.70
CA ALA A 133 -10.23 16.67 -12.58
C ALA A 133 -11.50 17.47 -12.91
N ASN A 134 -11.36 18.55 -13.70
CA ASN A 134 -12.45 19.40 -14.21
C ASN A 134 -13.51 19.76 -13.14
N ILE A 135 -13.07 20.13 -11.93
CA ILE A 135 -13.97 20.44 -10.81
C ILE A 135 -14.58 21.83 -11.01
N SER A 136 -15.91 21.88 -11.08
CA SER A 136 -16.68 23.11 -11.21
C SER A 136 -16.79 23.85 -9.86
N TRP A 137 -15.72 24.52 -9.43
CA TRP A 137 -15.67 25.20 -8.14
C TRP A 137 -16.70 26.33 -8.02
N HIS A 138 -17.39 26.39 -6.87
CA HIS A 138 -18.38 27.42 -6.59
C HIS A 138 -17.71 28.79 -6.35
N PRO A 139 -18.19 29.90 -6.95
CA PRO A 139 -17.56 31.22 -6.79
C PRO A 139 -17.45 31.71 -5.35
N TYR A 140 -18.40 31.34 -4.49
CA TYR A 140 -18.37 31.67 -3.05
C TYR A 140 -17.29 30.90 -2.26
N PHE A 141 -16.87 29.73 -2.79
CA PHE A 141 -15.72 29.01 -2.26
C PHE A 141 -14.42 29.65 -2.75
N THR A 142 -14.29 29.91 -4.06
CA THR A 142 -13.04 30.43 -4.64
C THR A 142 -12.68 31.85 -4.17
N ASN A 143 -13.67 32.65 -3.77
CA ASN A 143 -13.46 33.98 -3.18
C ASN A 143 -13.33 33.98 -1.65
N GLY A 144 -13.25 32.80 -1.01
CA GLY A 144 -13.04 32.67 0.43
C GLY A 144 -14.23 33.04 1.32
N LYS A 145 -15.42 33.22 0.76
CA LYS A 145 -16.60 33.62 1.55
C LYS A 145 -17.35 32.44 2.19
N MET A 146 -17.06 31.21 1.75
CA MET A 146 -17.76 30.00 2.23
C MET A 146 -17.29 29.49 3.60
N PHE A 147 -15.98 29.55 3.86
CA PHE A 147 -15.38 29.01 5.09
C PHE A 147 -14.51 30.08 5.75
N PRO A 148 -15.00 30.77 6.79
CA PRO A 148 -14.28 31.89 7.44
C PRO A 148 -12.88 31.54 7.96
N GLN A 149 -12.63 30.26 8.27
CA GLN A 149 -11.36 29.74 8.75
C GLN A 149 -10.32 29.48 7.63
N MET A 150 -10.72 29.52 6.36
CA MET A 150 -9.84 29.31 5.21
C MET A 150 -9.54 30.66 4.55
N THR A 151 -8.27 31.08 4.57
CA THR A 151 -7.86 32.29 3.87
C THR A 151 -7.94 32.09 2.35
N ILE A 152 -8.06 33.18 1.60
CA ILE A 152 -8.07 33.12 0.12
C ILE A 152 -6.78 32.47 -0.38
N ASP A 153 -5.62 32.86 0.16
CA ASP A 153 -4.33 32.26 -0.21
C ASP A 153 -4.30 30.76 0.09
N TYR A 154 -4.90 30.32 1.19
CA TYR A 154 -5.00 28.89 1.50
C TYR A 154 -5.84 28.16 0.45
N ILE A 155 -6.98 28.70 0.06
CA ILE A 155 -7.85 28.11 -0.96
C ILE A 155 -7.15 28.05 -2.32
N GLN A 156 -6.51 29.16 -2.73
CA GLN A 156 -5.76 29.24 -3.99
C GLN A 156 -4.64 28.21 -4.05
N ASN A 157 -3.82 28.15 -2.99
CA ASN A 157 -2.64 27.28 -2.97
C ASN A 157 -2.96 25.80 -2.72
N ASN A 158 -4.06 25.47 -2.03
CA ASN A 158 -4.34 24.09 -1.64
C ASN A 158 -5.47 23.44 -2.43
N TYR A 159 -6.47 24.18 -2.91
CA TYR A 159 -7.65 23.64 -3.60
C TYR A 159 -7.68 23.96 -5.09
N LEU A 160 -7.26 25.17 -5.48
CA LEU A 160 -7.44 25.64 -6.86
C LEU A 160 -6.21 25.46 -7.75
N GLN A 161 -5.10 24.98 -7.17
CA GLN A 161 -3.90 24.67 -7.94
C GLN A 161 -4.17 23.50 -8.90
N THR A 162 -3.93 23.73 -10.19
CA THR A 162 -4.02 22.71 -11.24
C THR A 162 -2.65 22.43 -11.85
N PHE A 163 -2.45 21.20 -12.32
CA PHE A 163 -1.20 20.76 -12.91
C PHE A 163 -1.39 20.31 -14.37
N PRO A 164 -0.38 20.50 -15.24
CA PRO A 164 -0.44 20.06 -16.63
C PRO A 164 -0.46 18.53 -16.77
N LEU A 165 -0.81 18.03 -17.96
CA LEU A 165 -0.89 16.59 -18.26
C LEU A 165 0.43 15.84 -18.03
N ASN A 166 1.58 16.48 -18.24
CA ASN A 166 2.88 15.85 -17.98
C ASN A 166 3.20 15.70 -16.47
N GLN A 167 2.38 16.28 -15.58
CA GLN A 167 2.42 16.10 -14.13
C GLN A 167 1.21 15.30 -13.61
N SER A 168 0.26 14.95 -14.48
CA SER A 168 -1.00 14.28 -14.14
C SER A 168 -1.00 12.91 -14.80
N LEU A 169 -0.51 11.89 -14.08
CA LEU A 169 -0.34 10.56 -14.63
C LEU A 169 -1.67 9.81 -14.61
N GLY A 170 -2.12 9.37 -15.78
CA GLY A 170 -3.39 8.66 -15.90
C GLY A 170 -4.62 9.58 -15.86
N PRO A 171 -5.82 9.00 -15.69
CA PRO A 171 -7.08 9.74 -15.50
C PRO A 171 -7.30 10.17 -14.03
N PHE A 172 -8.16 11.14 -13.73
CA PHE A 172 -8.40 11.59 -12.35
C PHE A 172 -8.93 10.49 -11.38
N ASP A 173 -8.37 10.38 -10.17
CA ASP A 173 -8.72 9.39 -9.15
C ASP A 173 -9.58 9.91 -7.98
N LYS A 174 -10.88 9.60 -8.01
CA LYS A 174 -11.80 9.88 -6.89
C LYS A 174 -11.48 9.10 -5.60
N LYS A 175 -10.74 7.99 -5.71
CA LYS A 175 -10.35 7.11 -4.59
C LYS A 175 -8.92 7.36 -4.11
N SER A 176 -8.16 8.25 -4.75
CA SER A 176 -6.79 8.52 -4.33
C SER A 176 -6.76 9.03 -2.90
N VAL A 177 -5.81 8.55 -2.12
CA VAL A 177 -5.57 9.09 -0.77
C VAL A 177 -5.11 10.55 -0.84
N MET A 178 -4.56 10.99 -1.98
CA MET A 178 -4.14 12.36 -2.27
C MET A 178 -5.29 13.32 -2.58
N LEU A 179 -6.53 12.82 -2.71
CA LEU A 179 -7.71 13.65 -2.90
C LEU A 179 -8.17 14.27 -1.57
N TYR A 180 -8.38 15.59 -1.56
CA TYR A 180 -9.02 16.28 -0.45
C TYR A 180 -10.51 15.99 -0.39
N LYS A 181 -11.08 16.11 0.82
CA LYS A 181 -12.53 16.11 1.00
C LYS A 181 -13.10 17.38 0.37
N ILE A 182 -13.95 17.19 -0.63
CA ILE A 182 -14.67 18.25 -1.34
C ILE A 182 -16.15 18.05 -1.01
N PHE A 183 -16.76 19.08 -0.42
CA PHE A 183 -18.18 19.08 -0.08
C PHE A 183 -19.00 19.55 -1.28
N PRO A 184 -20.23 19.04 -1.48
CA PRO A 184 -21.08 19.48 -2.59
C PRO A 184 -21.23 21.00 -2.68
N ALA A 185 -21.37 21.67 -1.53
CA ALA A 185 -21.47 23.13 -1.43
C ALA A 185 -20.27 23.88 -2.04
N MET A 186 -19.08 23.26 -2.10
CA MET A 186 -17.88 23.86 -2.70
C MET A 186 -17.93 23.90 -4.24
N THR A 187 -18.94 23.30 -4.87
CA THR A 187 -19.03 23.11 -6.32
C THR A 187 -20.39 23.57 -6.86
N THR A 188 -20.48 23.84 -8.16
CA THR A 188 -21.74 24.26 -8.81
C THR A 188 -22.58 23.10 -9.34
N ASP A 189 -21.97 21.92 -9.49
CA ASP A 189 -22.57 20.70 -10.07
C ASP A 189 -22.79 19.59 -9.02
N ASN A 190 -22.70 19.92 -7.73
CA ASN A 190 -22.77 19.01 -6.59
C ASN A 190 -21.69 17.91 -6.58
N PHE A 191 -20.59 18.11 -7.31
CA PHE A 191 -19.42 17.24 -7.18
C PHE A 191 -18.95 17.19 -5.71
N SER A 192 -18.64 15.98 -5.26
CA SER A 192 -18.05 15.75 -3.94
C SER A 192 -17.10 14.56 -3.97
N SER A 193 -16.20 14.53 -3.00
CA SER A 193 -15.28 13.42 -2.78
C SER A 193 -15.43 12.88 -1.36
N ASN A 194 -14.85 11.72 -1.08
CA ASN A 194 -14.76 11.17 0.27
C ASN A 194 -13.43 11.51 0.93
N LEU A 195 -13.39 11.32 2.25
CA LEU A 195 -12.14 11.30 2.98
C LEU A 195 -11.54 9.90 2.81
N ASN A 196 -10.75 9.69 1.75
CA ASN A 196 -10.20 8.38 1.42
C ASN A 196 -9.15 7.96 2.47
N GLU A 197 -9.37 6.85 3.17
CA GLU A 197 -8.47 6.38 4.24
C GLU A 197 -7.45 5.34 3.77
N ASP A 198 -7.70 4.72 2.63
CA ASP A 198 -6.84 3.72 2.01
C ASP A 198 -6.13 4.28 0.80
N ILE A 199 -4.94 3.74 0.54
CA ILE A 199 -4.21 3.98 -0.70
C ILE A 199 -4.95 3.30 -1.86
N SER A 200 -5.14 4.02 -2.97
CA SER A 200 -5.80 3.46 -4.14
C SER A 200 -4.87 2.52 -4.91
N MET A 201 -5.42 1.66 -5.77
CA MET A 201 -4.58 0.85 -6.68
C MET A 201 -3.80 1.73 -7.66
N ASN A 202 -4.30 2.91 -7.99
CA ASN A 202 -3.65 3.83 -8.92
C ASN A 202 -2.56 4.66 -8.25
N ASP A 203 -2.78 5.06 -6.99
CA ASP A 203 -1.73 5.62 -6.14
C ASP A 203 -0.51 4.69 -6.14
N GLN A 204 -0.72 3.40 -5.84
CA GLN A 204 0.35 2.39 -5.88
C GLN A 204 0.95 2.25 -7.28
N PHE A 205 0.14 2.32 -8.34
CA PHE A 205 0.60 2.04 -9.70
C PHE A 205 1.47 3.15 -10.23
N TYR A 206 0.95 4.37 -10.22
CA TYR A 206 1.70 5.50 -10.71
C TYR A 206 2.90 5.80 -9.83
N SER A 207 2.82 5.58 -8.51
CA SER A 207 4.02 5.59 -7.65
C SER A 207 5.08 4.57 -8.09
N SER A 208 4.67 3.34 -8.44
CA SER A 208 5.61 2.34 -8.98
C SER A 208 6.22 2.75 -10.32
N GLN A 209 5.44 3.37 -11.20
CA GLN A 209 5.94 3.82 -12.51
C GLN A 209 6.98 4.94 -12.39
N ILE A 210 6.80 5.88 -11.45
CA ILE A 210 7.75 6.97 -11.20
C ILE A 210 9.15 6.41 -10.87
N TYR A 211 9.22 5.35 -10.06
CA TYR A 211 10.48 4.77 -9.58
C TYR A 211 10.94 3.52 -10.32
N ARG A 212 10.26 3.15 -11.43
CA ARG A 212 10.50 1.92 -12.21
C ARG A 212 11.95 1.68 -12.61
N HIS A 213 12.67 2.73 -12.97
CA HIS A 213 14.06 2.63 -13.41
C HIS A 213 15.00 1.99 -12.37
N PHE A 214 14.75 2.19 -11.06
CA PHE A 214 15.52 1.51 -10.01
C PHE A 214 15.32 0.00 -10.04
N PHE A 215 14.09 -0.44 -10.30
CA PHE A 215 13.78 -1.84 -10.43
C PHE A 215 14.34 -2.49 -11.67
N ASP A 216 14.26 -1.85 -12.83
CA ASP A 216 14.81 -2.43 -14.05
C ASP A 216 16.32 -2.68 -13.90
N ASN A 217 17.01 -1.82 -13.15
CA ASN A 217 18.41 -2.00 -12.81
C ASN A 217 18.63 -3.18 -11.84
N ASP A 218 17.87 -3.25 -10.73
CA ASP A 218 17.95 -4.36 -9.77
C ASP A 218 17.62 -5.71 -10.41
N TYR A 219 16.55 -5.76 -11.20
CA TYR A 219 16.10 -6.94 -11.92
C TYR A 219 17.19 -7.43 -12.88
N LYS A 220 17.75 -6.55 -13.72
CA LYS A 220 18.83 -6.91 -14.66
C LYS A 220 20.07 -7.42 -13.92
N GLN A 221 20.40 -6.84 -12.77
CA GLN A 221 21.52 -7.31 -11.95
C GLN A 221 21.22 -8.68 -11.30
N CYS A 222 20.00 -8.90 -10.84
CA CYS A 222 19.56 -10.16 -10.26
C CYS A 222 19.51 -11.29 -11.30
N GLU A 223 18.92 -11.04 -12.46
CA GLU A 223 18.81 -12.01 -13.56
C GLU A 223 20.20 -12.52 -14.00
N LYS A 224 21.19 -11.62 -14.09
CA LYS A 224 22.59 -11.98 -14.35
C LYS A 224 23.18 -12.96 -13.31
N LYS A 225 22.71 -12.90 -12.06
CA LYS A 225 23.18 -13.79 -10.98
C LYS A 225 22.51 -15.16 -11.01
N ILE A 226 21.29 -15.28 -11.55
CA ILE A 226 20.46 -16.50 -11.44
C ILE A 226 20.69 -17.52 -12.58
N TYR A 227 21.44 -17.17 -13.65
CA TYR A 227 22.01 -18.09 -14.68
C TYR A 227 21.00 -18.91 -15.55
N PRO A 228 21.44 -19.47 -16.71
CA PRO A 228 20.59 -20.12 -17.69
C PRO A 228 20.26 -21.56 -17.28
N GLY A 229 18.97 -21.88 -17.33
CA GLY A 229 18.40 -23.16 -16.89
C GLY A 229 17.07 -22.99 -16.15
N LYS A 230 16.79 -21.79 -15.64
CA LYS A 230 15.47 -21.42 -15.11
C LYS A 230 14.62 -20.73 -16.17
N SER A 231 13.30 -20.91 -16.09
CA SER A 231 12.37 -20.17 -16.94
C SER A 231 12.35 -18.68 -16.57
N ASN A 232 11.99 -17.82 -17.53
CA ASN A 232 11.86 -16.37 -17.30
C ASN A 232 10.89 -16.04 -16.14
N VAL A 233 9.84 -16.85 -15.96
CA VAL A 233 8.86 -16.69 -14.88
C VAL A 233 9.50 -16.97 -13.52
N GLN A 234 10.29 -18.05 -13.42
CA GLN A 234 10.96 -18.45 -12.18
C GLN A 234 12.03 -17.42 -11.78
N ILE A 235 12.83 -16.94 -12.74
CA ILE A 235 13.82 -15.88 -12.52
C ILE A 235 13.11 -14.62 -11.98
N ALA A 236 11.99 -14.23 -12.61
CA ALA A 236 11.27 -13.05 -12.20
C ALA A 236 10.68 -13.15 -10.79
N LEU A 237 10.15 -14.33 -10.42
CA LEU A 237 9.63 -14.57 -9.08
C LEU A 237 10.74 -14.54 -8.02
N GLU A 238 11.91 -15.12 -8.30
CA GLU A 238 13.04 -15.14 -7.37
C GLU A 238 13.66 -13.75 -7.19
N CYS A 239 13.80 -12.98 -8.27
CA CYS A 239 14.26 -11.59 -8.19
C CYS A 239 13.28 -10.70 -7.44
N TYR A 240 11.97 -10.85 -7.71
CA TYR A 240 10.93 -10.15 -6.97
C TYR A 240 10.98 -10.48 -5.47
N THR A 241 11.07 -11.76 -5.12
CA THR A 241 11.10 -12.21 -3.71
C THR A 241 12.34 -11.68 -2.98
N THR A 242 13.50 -11.66 -3.64
CA THR A 242 14.75 -11.12 -3.08
C THR A 242 14.64 -9.62 -2.81
N TRP A 243 14.21 -8.85 -3.81
CA TRP A 243 13.97 -7.40 -3.67
C TRP A 243 12.96 -7.11 -2.56
N TYR A 244 11.82 -7.79 -2.59
CA TYR A 244 10.75 -7.60 -1.62
C TYR A 244 11.23 -7.90 -0.19
N THR A 245 12.02 -8.95 0.00
CA THR A 245 12.62 -9.26 1.31
C THR A 245 13.56 -8.17 1.81
N GLN A 246 14.31 -7.51 0.92
CA GLN A 246 15.16 -6.37 1.26
C GLN A 246 14.35 -5.12 1.60
N CYS A 247 13.32 -4.80 0.81
CA CYS A 247 12.38 -3.71 1.05
C CYS A 247 11.70 -3.83 2.43
N MET A 248 11.32 -5.06 2.79
CA MET A 248 10.65 -5.36 4.04
C MET A 248 11.53 -5.24 5.29
N ARG A 249 12.85 -5.02 5.16
CA ARG A 249 13.73 -4.74 6.30
C ARG A 249 13.29 -3.49 7.07
N PHE A 250 12.70 -2.50 6.41
CA PHE A 250 12.15 -1.30 7.05
C PHE A 250 11.09 -1.61 8.12
N VAL A 251 10.25 -2.62 7.86
CA VAL A 251 9.16 -3.03 8.76
C VAL A 251 9.62 -4.11 9.78
N ARG A 252 10.84 -4.65 9.61
CA ARG A 252 11.28 -5.91 10.25
C ARG A 252 11.61 -5.83 11.73
N ASP A 253 11.66 -4.65 12.36
CA ASP A 253 11.82 -4.55 13.83
C ASP A 253 10.51 -4.82 14.60
N GLY A 254 9.53 -5.44 13.95
CA GLY A 254 8.37 -6.07 14.59
C GLY A 254 8.10 -7.43 13.95
N GLU A 255 7.80 -8.44 14.78
CA GLU A 255 7.51 -9.84 14.40
C GLU A 255 6.30 -10.05 13.45
N PHE A 256 5.74 -8.99 12.86
CA PHE A 256 4.45 -8.99 12.17
C PHE A 256 4.52 -9.11 10.63
N CYS A 257 5.72 -9.14 10.04
CA CYS A 257 5.87 -9.14 8.58
C CYS A 257 5.32 -10.39 7.88
N GLU A 258 5.24 -11.54 8.55
CA GLU A 258 4.79 -12.80 7.92
C GLU A 258 3.27 -12.89 7.74
N HIS A 259 2.49 -12.28 8.65
CA HIS A 259 1.04 -12.51 8.71
C HIS A 259 0.20 -11.64 7.77
N HIS A 260 0.78 -10.59 7.15
CA HIS A 260 0.03 -9.61 6.34
C HIS A 260 0.38 -9.64 4.84
N ARG A 261 1.19 -10.61 4.41
CA ARG A 261 1.60 -10.70 3.02
C ARG A 261 0.67 -11.60 2.25
N ASN A 262 0.25 -11.13 1.08
CA ASN A 262 -0.18 -12.00 0.01
C ASN A 262 0.86 -11.88 -1.12
N PRO A 263 1.99 -12.61 -1.02
CA PRO A 263 3.09 -12.50 -1.99
C PRO A 263 2.63 -12.78 -3.41
N TRP A 264 1.57 -13.58 -3.57
CA TRP A 264 0.98 -13.86 -4.87
C TRP A 264 0.27 -12.64 -5.47
N LYS A 265 -0.55 -11.92 -4.69
CA LYS A 265 -1.19 -10.68 -5.19
C LYS A 265 -0.17 -9.61 -5.54
N GLU A 266 0.86 -9.46 -4.72
CA GLU A 266 1.92 -8.49 -4.97
C GLU A 266 2.80 -8.90 -6.17
N TYR A 267 3.05 -10.20 -6.36
CA TYR A 267 3.70 -10.72 -7.58
C TYR A 267 2.84 -10.51 -8.84
N GLN A 268 1.53 -10.74 -8.76
CA GLN A 268 0.61 -10.46 -9.89
C GLN A 268 0.59 -8.98 -10.24
N TYR A 269 0.59 -8.12 -9.22
CA TYR A 269 0.74 -6.69 -9.40
C TYR A 269 2.10 -6.33 -10.04
N PHE A 270 3.18 -6.97 -9.61
CA PHE A 270 4.50 -6.82 -10.22
C PHE A 270 4.47 -7.16 -11.72
N LEU A 271 3.89 -8.31 -12.09
CA LEU A 271 3.77 -8.70 -13.50
C LEU A 271 2.99 -7.66 -14.30
N TRP A 272 1.95 -7.09 -13.67
CA TRP A 272 1.16 -6.03 -14.26
C TRP A 272 1.97 -4.75 -14.51
N VAL A 273 2.67 -4.23 -13.50
CA VAL A 273 3.59 -3.07 -13.62
C VAL A 273 4.61 -3.32 -14.72
N LYS A 274 5.31 -4.45 -14.68
CA LYS A 274 6.36 -4.81 -15.65
C LYS A 274 5.83 -4.84 -17.09
N ASN A 275 4.61 -5.31 -17.28
CA ASN A 275 4.02 -5.45 -18.62
C ASN A 275 3.35 -4.18 -19.16
N GLU A 276 3.36 -3.05 -18.42
CA GLU A 276 2.88 -1.71 -18.83
C GLU A 276 1.41 -1.60 -19.26
N THR A 277 0.69 -2.72 -19.39
CA THR A 277 -0.74 -2.75 -19.74
C THR A 277 -1.59 -2.08 -18.67
N LEU A 278 -2.76 -1.54 -19.04
CA LEU A 278 -3.73 -0.95 -18.11
C LEU A 278 -4.08 -1.92 -16.94
N PRO A 279 -4.54 -1.40 -15.78
CA PRO A 279 -4.89 -2.22 -14.61
C PRO A 279 -5.65 -3.48 -15.00
N LEU A 280 -5.09 -4.64 -14.63
CA LEU A 280 -5.88 -5.87 -14.63
C LEU A 280 -7.18 -5.53 -13.88
N PRO A 281 -8.36 -5.69 -14.50
CA PRO A 281 -9.59 -5.47 -13.77
C PRO A 281 -9.53 -6.36 -12.54
N TYR A 282 -9.74 -5.76 -11.37
CA TYR A 282 -9.82 -6.46 -10.10
C TYR A 282 -10.88 -7.55 -10.22
N ARG A 283 -10.50 -8.76 -10.66
CA ARG A 283 -11.23 -9.96 -10.35
C ARG A 283 -10.93 -10.19 -8.89
N ARG A 284 -11.94 -9.91 -8.06
CA ARG A 284 -12.06 -10.51 -6.73
C ARG A 284 -11.57 -11.95 -6.90
N VAL A 285 -10.48 -12.32 -6.22
CA VAL A 285 -10.09 -13.71 -6.10
C VAL A 285 -11.29 -14.38 -5.45
N GLN A 286 -12.19 -14.92 -6.27
CA GLN A 286 -13.08 -15.97 -5.84
C GLN A 286 -12.11 -17.07 -5.44
N THR A 287 -11.91 -17.23 -4.14
CA THR A 287 -11.65 -18.53 -3.59
C THR A 287 -12.73 -19.41 -4.19
N ASN A 288 -12.37 -20.24 -5.18
CA ASN A 288 -13.32 -21.08 -5.89
C ASN A 288 -13.93 -22.02 -4.85
N GLY A 289 -15.11 -21.66 -4.33
CA GLY A 289 -15.87 -22.47 -3.38
C GLY A 289 -16.11 -23.87 -3.92
N THR A 290 -16.12 -24.03 -5.24
CA THR A 290 -16.13 -25.30 -5.95
C THR A 290 -14.98 -26.22 -5.59
N ILE A 291 -13.75 -25.71 -5.43
CA ILE A 291 -12.59 -26.55 -5.06
C ILE A 291 -12.72 -27.03 -3.62
N ILE A 292 -13.16 -26.17 -2.69
CA ILE A 292 -13.40 -26.54 -1.29
C ILE A 292 -14.55 -27.56 -1.19
N VAL A 293 -15.64 -27.36 -1.93
CA VAL A 293 -16.77 -28.31 -1.98
C VAL A 293 -16.34 -29.64 -2.58
N ILE A 294 -15.52 -29.67 -3.64
CA ILE A 294 -14.98 -30.91 -4.22
C ILE A 294 -14.09 -31.63 -3.20
N ILE A 295 -13.21 -30.92 -2.49
CA ILE A 295 -12.34 -31.50 -1.45
C ILE A 295 -13.19 -32.08 -0.31
N LEU A 296 -14.21 -31.35 0.16
CA LEU A 296 -15.12 -31.83 1.21
C LEU A 296 -15.93 -33.05 0.76
N LEU A 297 -16.41 -33.08 -0.48
CA LEU A 297 -17.10 -34.24 -1.05
C LEU A 297 -16.17 -35.45 -1.18
N LEU A 298 -14.91 -35.26 -1.58
CA LEU A 298 -13.92 -36.34 -1.65
C LEU A 298 -13.60 -36.90 -0.26
N VAL A 299 -13.43 -36.04 0.75
CA VAL A 299 -13.23 -36.47 2.14
C VAL A 299 -14.46 -37.24 2.66
N LEU A 300 -15.67 -36.76 2.38
CA LEU A 300 -16.90 -37.46 2.74
C LEU A 300 -16.99 -38.83 2.08
N LEU A 301 -16.61 -38.94 0.81
CA LEU A 301 -16.61 -40.20 0.07
C LEU A 301 -15.63 -41.22 0.67
N VAL A 302 -14.44 -40.76 1.07
CA VAL A 302 -13.44 -41.60 1.76
C VAL A 302 -13.95 -42.07 3.11
N CYS A 303 -14.62 -41.20 3.88
CA CYS A 303 -15.25 -41.59 5.15
C CYS A 303 -16.37 -42.62 4.97
N ILE A 304 -17.23 -42.47 3.96
CA ILE A 304 -18.30 -43.44 3.65
C ILE A 304 -17.70 -44.79 3.23
N CYS A 305 -16.67 -44.79 2.37
CA CYS A 305 -15.96 -46.02 1.99
C CYS A 305 -15.34 -46.71 3.21
N ALA A 306 -14.71 -45.96 4.13
CA ALA A 306 -14.16 -46.53 5.36
C ALA A 306 -15.25 -47.15 6.26
N LEU A 307 -16.41 -46.50 6.39
CA LEU A 307 -17.58 -47.00 7.12
C LEU A 307 -18.15 -48.29 6.51
N LEU A 308 -18.27 -48.35 5.18
CA LEU A 308 -18.74 -49.55 4.47
C LEU A 308 -17.77 -50.71 4.62
N VAL A 309 -16.46 -50.45 4.52
CA VAL A 309 -15.41 -51.45 4.77
C VAL A 309 -15.47 -51.95 6.22
N TRP A 310 -15.69 -51.05 7.18
CA TRP A 310 -15.87 -51.42 8.59
C TRP A 310 -17.12 -52.27 8.82
N GLN A 311 -18.27 -51.88 8.26
CA GLN A 311 -19.51 -52.65 8.34
C GLN A 311 -19.36 -54.04 7.72
N HIS A 312 -18.77 -54.13 6.53
CA HIS A 312 -18.54 -55.42 5.88
C HIS A 312 -17.59 -56.32 6.69
N ARG A 313 -16.55 -55.75 7.31
CA ARG A 313 -15.67 -56.48 8.25
C ARG A 313 -16.42 -56.93 9.51
N ARG A 314 -17.34 -56.11 10.05
CA ARG A 314 -18.18 -56.45 11.21
C ARG A 314 -19.14 -57.60 10.87
N LEU A 315 -19.83 -57.53 9.73
CA LEU A 315 -20.73 -58.58 9.26
C LEU A 315 -19.98 -59.90 9.04
N ARG A 316 -18.79 -59.89 8.41
CA ARG A 316 -17.96 -61.10 8.27
C ARG A 316 -17.44 -61.67 9.60
N ARG A 317 -17.37 -60.88 10.67
CA ARG A 317 -17.08 -61.42 12.02
C ARG A 317 -18.30 -62.09 12.61
N ILE A 318 -19.48 -61.46 12.49
CA ILE A 318 -20.75 -62.02 12.95
C ILE A 318 -21.07 -63.33 12.22
N GLU A 319 -20.92 -63.37 10.90
CA GLU A 319 -21.17 -64.57 10.09
C GLU A 319 -20.25 -65.73 10.48
N ARG A 320 -18.94 -65.46 10.66
CA ARG A 320 -17.98 -66.46 11.17
C ARG A 320 -18.37 -67.01 12.55
N TYR A 321 -18.97 -66.17 13.39
CA TYR A 321 -19.43 -66.55 14.72
C TYR A 321 -20.71 -67.41 14.69
N LEU A 322 -21.66 -67.08 13.81
CA LEU A 322 -22.89 -67.87 13.62
C LEU A 322 -22.60 -69.26 13.03
N THR A 323 -21.51 -69.42 12.28
CA THR A 323 -21.08 -70.71 11.72
C THR A 323 -20.13 -71.50 12.62
N SER A 324 -19.72 -70.98 13.78
CA SER A 324 -18.83 -71.68 14.72
C SER A 324 -19.59 -72.11 15.98
N PRO A 325 -19.74 -73.43 16.23
CA PRO A 325 -20.47 -73.92 17.39
C PRO A 325 -19.63 -73.72 18.65
N GLY A 326 -20.07 -72.84 19.56
CA GLY A 326 -19.71 -72.92 20.98
C GLY A 326 -18.96 -71.76 21.65
N GLN A 327 -19.16 -70.49 21.28
CA GLN A 327 -18.71 -69.36 22.12
C GLN A 327 -19.81 -68.30 22.34
N GLN A 328 -19.83 -67.69 23.53
CA GLN A 328 -20.66 -66.51 23.89
C GLN A 328 -19.75 -65.27 24.01
N LEU A 329 -20.19 -64.11 23.49
CA LEU A 329 -19.47 -62.83 23.57
C LEU A 329 -19.78 -62.06 24.86
N SER A 330 -18.77 -61.34 25.37
CA SER A 330 -18.92 -60.42 26.50
C SER A 330 -19.52 -59.07 26.07
N ARG A 331 -20.19 -58.39 27.00
CA ARG A 331 -21.00 -57.17 26.73
C ARG A 331 -20.19 -55.96 26.20
N SER A 332 -18.86 -56.01 26.23
CA SER A 332 -17.97 -54.99 25.67
C SER A 332 -17.65 -55.18 24.18
N GLU A 333 -18.06 -56.30 23.58
CA GLU A 333 -17.73 -56.67 22.18
C GLU A 333 -18.93 -56.61 21.21
N LEU A 334 -20.11 -56.20 21.70
CA LEU A 334 -21.30 -55.85 20.90
C LEU A 334 -21.28 -54.36 20.51
#